data_AF-A0A914H2U0-F1
#
_entry.id   AF-A0A914H2U0-F1
#
_cell.length_a   1.000
_cell.length_b   1.000
_cell.length_c   1.000
_cell.angle_alpha   90.00
_cell.angle_beta   90.00
_cell.angle_gamma   90.00
#
_symmetry.space_group_name_H-M   'P 1'
#
loop_
_entity.id
_entity.type
_entity.pdbx_description
1 polymer ?
#
loop_
_entity_poly.entity_id
_entity_poly.type
_entity_poly.pdbx_seq_one_letter_code
_entity_poly.pdbx_strand_id
1 'polypeptide(L)'
;MGILEWSISARDPLIYFAMCLSIPSMALYIAEIVTILRHKQFHNSFYSLFIIRAIPDLLYVLDSFYGYRLPILFGSVLYPVYSLLPNWMICLVFFLTGYTFQANNLATAFILLNRLTAITLPLMHERLWRKFLPLVAIVVFCVPICSNWVMFKSEGILQKENPNNSADQSLLLYEAGDAPFLNYLNYMDAASSVIFMSVCFLINIVALTAYKRHKNKCALNPDSSDQLERKLFIYALATFSGHALIACLFIGTYIATNSQNMPMAMAMYAHYPWVMDTGSVVLSSWLLLWAGDSFRQQLMKDYRIARIRCDTRATNNQPLLNKSYEYHQVDLRQENAYTNFMCLSPSTFKVFVAQFVKIKHIEFEQKGCVKMYKDATKEDWTNSEDNAFYGPYVVSTEFVRTLLNLGKLRLSSVRVYAAAPETDGQVQPNVYKFPVQSFAKLFLNEELSDEEALKVLFKLDKLQIVGVDELGPNFETFLNLNAKEVEVVDKWKF
;
A
#
# COMPACT_ATOMS: atom_id res chain seq x y z
N MET A 1 48.44 -4.95 -6.98
CA MET A 1 47.54 -4.55 -5.89
C MET A 1 46.59 -5.70 -5.65
N GLY A 2 46.62 -6.30 -4.46
CA GLY A 2 45.69 -7.37 -4.10
C GLY A 2 44.26 -6.86 -3.91
N ILE A 3 43.27 -7.76 -3.88
CA ILE A 3 41.85 -7.37 -3.68
C ILE A 3 41.66 -6.60 -2.36
N LEU A 4 42.34 -7.03 -1.29
CA LEU A 4 42.28 -6.36 0.02
C LEU A 4 42.82 -4.93 -0.02
N GLU A 5 44.00 -4.74 -0.63
CA GLU A 5 44.60 -3.42 -0.80
C GLU A 5 43.70 -2.51 -1.63
N TRP A 6 43.13 -3.05 -2.71
CA TRP A 6 42.17 -2.31 -3.54
C TRP A 6 40.96 -1.87 -2.72
N SER A 7 40.31 -2.78 -1.97
CA SER A 7 39.16 -2.43 -1.13
C SER A 7 39.49 -1.35 -0.11
N ILE A 8 40.64 -1.42 0.56
CA ILE A 8 41.08 -0.39 1.52
C ILE A 8 41.30 0.95 0.79
N SER A 9 41.97 0.93 -0.37
CA SER A 9 42.22 2.15 -1.15
C SER A 9 40.95 2.77 -1.73
N ALA A 10 39.89 1.97 -1.91
CA ALA A 10 38.61 2.41 -2.42
C ALA A 10 37.67 2.97 -1.35
N ARG A 11 38.11 3.07 -0.09
CA ARG A 11 37.30 3.56 1.04
C ARG A 11 36.62 4.89 0.77
N ASP A 12 37.36 5.93 0.39
CA ASP A 12 36.79 7.27 0.21
C ASP A 12 35.79 7.32 -0.96
N PRO A 13 36.10 6.75 -2.16
CA PRO A 13 35.10 6.58 -3.22
C PRO A 13 33.84 5.82 -2.78
N LEU A 14 33.98 4.77 -1.96
CA LEU A 14 32.85 4.01 -1.44
C LEU A 14 32.00 4.83 -0.45
N ILE A 15 32.62 5.69 0.35
CA ILE A 15 31.89 6.63 1.23
C ILE A 15 31.10 7.64 0.39
N TYR A 16 31.72 8.24 -0.64
CA TYR A 16 31.01 9.17 -1.55
C TYR A 16 29.85 8.47 -2.26
N PHE A 17 30.08 7.25 -2.75
CA PHE A 17 29.03 6.44 -3.34
C PHE A 17 27.87 6.18 -2.37
N ALA A 18 28.18 5.82 -1.12
CA ALA A 18 27.20 5.65 -0.05
C ALA A 18 26.39 6.94 0.17
N MET A 19 27.03 8.10 0.25
CA MET A 19 26.36 9.41 0.40
C MET A 19 25.43 9.74 -0.77
N CYS A 20 25.87 9.48 -2.01
CA CYS A 20 25.05 9.69 -3.21
C CYS A 20 23.79 8.82 -3.22
N LEU A 21 23.85 7.62 -2.64
CA LEU A 21 22.69 6.74 -2.50
C LEU A 21 21.82 7.13 -1.31
N SER A 22 22.41 7.40 -0.14
CA SER A 22 21.67 7.56 1.10
C SER A 22 20.92 8.87 1.21
N ILE A 23 21.49 9.98 0.75
CA ILE A 23 20.84 11.31 0.84
C ILE A 23 19.48 11.35 0.12
N PRO A 24 19.37 10.99 -1.19
CA PRO A 24 18.07 10.98 -1.86
C PRO A 24 17.14 9.92 -1.27
N SER A 25 17.67 8.78 -0.86
CA SER A 25 16.87 7.70 -0.26
C SER A 25 16.30 8.11 1.09
N MET A 26 17.03 8.88 1.90
CA MET A 26 16.59 9.43 3.18
C MET A 26 15.50 10.49 2.98
N ALA A 27 15.67 11.39 2.00
CA ALA A 27 14.64 12.37 1.65
C ALA A 27 13.34 11.69 1.21
N LEU A 28 13.44 10.64 0.38
CA LEU A 28 12.30 9.79 0.02
C LEU A 28 11.70 9.13 1.26
N TYR A 29 12.52 8.51 2.11
CA TYR A 29 12.05 7.79 3.30
C TYR A 29 11.27 8.70 4.26
N ILE A 30 11.76 9.94 4.48
CA ILE A 30 11.06 10.96 5.27
C ILE A 30 9.72 11.33 4.62
N ALA A 31 9.70 11.53 3.30
CA ALA A 31 8.46 11.84 2.58
C ALA A 31 7.43 10.69 2.71
N GLU A 32 7.89 9.45 2.67
CA GLU A 32 7.05 8.27 2.86
C GLU A 32 6.45 8.22 4.28
N ILE A 33 7.25 8.44 5.33
CA ILE A 33 6.77 8.51 6.71
C ILE A 33 5.69 9.60 6.83
N VAL A 34 5.94 10.80 6.31
CA VAL A 34 4.99 11.91 6.35
C VAL A 34 3.68 11.57 5.64
N THR A 35 3.75 10.98 4.44
CA THR A 35 2.55 10.55 3.69
C THR A 35 1.77 9.46 4.43
N ILE A 36 2.45 8.48 5.05
CA ILE A 36 1.78 7.44 5.85
C ILE A 36 1.04 8.07 7.04
N LEU A 37 1.70 8.98 7.77
CA LEU A 37 1.11 9.64 8.95
C LEU A 37 -0.06 10.58 8.59
N ARG A 38 -0.02 11.18 7.39
CA ARG A 38 -1.05 12.12 6.93
C ARG A 38 -2.32 11.43 6.47
N HIS A 39 -2.21 10.25 5.86
CA HIS A 39 -3.33 9.61 5.17
C HIS A 39 -3.79 8.33 5.86
N LYS A 40 -5.00 8.37 6.42
CA LYS A 40 -5.63 7.24 7.14
C LYS A 40 -5.69 5.93 6.34
N GLN A 41 -5.72 5.99 5.00
CA GLN A 41 -5.73 4.81 4.15
C GLN A 41 -4.45 3.95 4.28
N PHE A 42 -3.35 4.53 4.77
CA PHE A 42 -2.09 3.83 5.02
C PHE A 42 -1.89 3.46 6.50
N HIS A 43 -2.91 3.57 7.35
CA HIS A 43 -2.80 3.18 8.77
C HIS A 43 -3.01 1.67 8.98
N ASN A 44 -2.45 0.83 8.11
CA ASN A 44 -2.46 -0.62 8.27
C ASN A 44 -1.25 -1.11 9.09
N SER A 45 -1.26 -2.40 9.44
CA SER A 45 -0.20 -2.97 10.27
C SER A 45 1.18 -2.96 9.61
N PHE A 46 1.23 -3.15 8.29
CA PHE A 46 2.46 -3.13 7.50
C PHE A 46 3.15 -1.77 7.53
N TYR A 47 2.42 -0.70 7.23
CA TYR A 47 2.96 0.66 7.26
C TYR A 47 3.33 1.11 8.68
N SER A 48 2.62 0.61 9.70
CA SER A 48 3.00 0.86 11.10
C SER A 48 4.36 0.23 11.42
N LEU A 49 4.61 -1.01 10.99
CA LEU A 49 5.92 -1.66 11.14
C LEU A 49 7.00 -0.98 10.31
N PHE A 50 6.66 -0.51 9.11
CA PHE A 50 7.56 0.28 8.28
C PHE A 50 8.01 1.56 8.99
N ILE A 51 7.10 2.30 9.64
CA ILE A 51 7.47 3.48 10.47
C ILE A 51 8.35 3.07 11.65
N ILE A 52 8.01 1.98 12.36
CA ILE A 52 8.82 1.48 13.48
C ILE A 52 10.26 1.20 13.03
N ARG A 53 10.45 0.62 11.84
CA ARG A 53 11.76 0.37 11.24
C ARG A 53 12.44 1.65 10.71
N ALA A 54 11.67 2.60 10.19
CA ALA A 54 12.22 3.81 9.61
C ALA A 54 12.95 4.69 10.63
N ILE A 55 12.51 4.67 11.89
CA ILE A 55 13.14 5.43 12.98
C ILE A 55 14.61 5.01 13.20
N PRO A 56 14.94 3.73 13.49
CA PRO A 56 16.32 3.28 13.64
C PRO A 56 17.12 3.41 12.33
N ASP A 57 16.52 3.22 11.16
CA ASP A 57 17.18 3.45 9.87
C ASP A 57 17.62 4.93 9.70
N LEU A 58 16.77 5.89 10.06
CA LEU A 58 17.13 7.32 10.02
C LEU A 58 18.18 7.68 11.08
N LEU A 59 18.05 7.14 12.29
CA LEU A 59 19.05 7.33 13.34
C LEU A 59 20.41 6.76 12.92
N TYR A 60 20.43 5.61 12.25
CA TYR A 60 21.64 5.00 11.72
C TYR A 60 22.32 5.92 10.71
N VAL A 61 21.57 6.48 9.76
CA VAL A 61 22.17 7.37 8.75
C VAL A 61 22.78 8.59 9.43
N LEU A 62 22.05 9.23 10.35
CA LEU A 62 22.55 10.39 11.10
C LEU A 62 23.83 10.04 11.90
N ASP A 63 23.80 8.91 12.62
CA ASP A 63 24.96 8.40 13.37
C ASP A 63 26.14 8.10 12.44
N SER A 64 25.91 7.44 11.30
CA SER A 64 26.96 7.13 10.32
C SER A 64 27.58 8.39 9.72
N PHE A 65 26.79 9.43 9.44
CA PHE A 65 27.35 10.71 8.97
C PHE A 65 28.22 11.36 10.03
N TYR A 66 27.75 11.41 11.27
CA TYR A 66 28.43 12.06 12.39
C TYR A 66 29.63 11.26 12.91
N GLY A 67 29.42 10.00 13.27
CA GLY A 67 30.41 9.13 13.88
C GLY A 67 31.44 8.52 12.94
N TYR A 68 31.18 8.51 11.62
CA TYR A 68 32.03 7.77 10.66
C TYR A 68 32.42 8.59 9.42
N ARG A 69 31.46 9.02 8.60
CA ARG A 69 31.75 9.59 7.27
C ARG A 69 32.43 10.96 7.34
N LEU A 70 31.88 11.88 8.13
CA LEU A 70 32.43 13.23 8.25
C LEU A 70 33.83 13.22 8.90
N PRO A 71 34.09 12.48 9.99
CA PRO A 71 35.44 12.31 10.54
C PRO A 71 36.46 11.78 9.53
N ILE A 72 36.08 10.82 8.69
CA ILE A 72 37.00 10.24 7.69
C ILE A 72 37.26 11.22 6.55
N LEU A 73 36.22 11.82 5.97
CA LEU A 73 36.36 12.69 4.79
C LEU A 73 36.90 14.09 5.10
N PHE A 74 36.53 14.65 6.26
CA PHE A 74 36.79 16.04 6.61
C PHE A 74 37.46 16.19 7.99
N GLY A 75 38.14 15.15 8.45
CA GLY A 75 38.66 15.09 9.82
C GLY A 75 39.59 16.26 10.17
N SER A 76 40.45 16.72 9.27
CA SER A 76 41.34 17.87 9.53
C SER A 76 40.58 19.16 9.86
N VAL A 77 39.50 19.42 9.12
CA VAL A 77 38.64 20.61 9.27
C VAL A 77 37.77 20.48 10.51
N LEU A 78 37.30 19.26 10.78
CA LEU A 78 36.39 18.98 11.88
C LEU A 78 37.11 18.67 13.21
N TYR A 79 38.43 18.42 13.19
CA TYR A 79 39.21 18.05 14.37
C TYR A 79 38.99 18.98 15.56
N PRO A 80 39.06 20.33 15.41
CA PRO A 80 38.86 21.23 16.54
C PRO A 80 37.48 21.11 17.18
N VAL A 81 36.46 20.71 16.40
CA VAL A 81 35.11 20.48 16.90
C VAL A 81 35.01 19.11 17.58
N TYR A 82 35.52 18.06 16.93
CA TYR A 82 35.44 16.70 17.47
C TYR A 82 36.30 16.50 18.72
N SER A 83 37.44 17.20 18.83
CA SER A 83 38.30 17.14 20.02
C SER A 83 37.66 17.78 21.26
N LEU A 84 36.61 18.60 21.08
CA LEU A 84 35.86 19.21 22.18
C LEU A 84 34.66 18.38 22.61
N LEU A 85 34.39 17.25 21.94
CA LEU A 85 33.26 16.41 22.28
C LEU A 85 33.48 15.74 23.64
N PRO A 86 32.52 15.83 24.57
CA PRO A 86 32.59 15.10 25.81
C PRO A 86 32.48 13.58 25.54
N ASN A 87 33.10 12.77 26.41
CA ASN A 87 33.15 11.31 26.26
C ASN A 87 31.77 10.66 26.01
N TRP A 88 30.71 11.17 26.67
CA TRP A 88 29.36 10.62 26.51
C TRP A 88 28.82 10.74 25.07
N MET A 89 29.26 11.73 24.28
CA MET A 89 28.89 11.87 22.87
C MET A 89 29.58 10.83 22.00
N ILE A 90 30.84 10.51 22.28
CA ILE A 90 31.57 9.43 21.60
C ILE A 90 30.93 8.07 21.96
N CYS A 91 30.62 7.86 23.23
CA CYS A 91 29.88 6.67 23.68
C CYS A 91 28.52 6.55 23.01
N LEU A 92 27.83 7.68 22.80
CA LEU A 92 26.53 7.70 22.10
C LEU A 92 26.65 7.21 20.67
N VAL A 93 27.75 7.53 19.96
CA VAL A 93 28.00 7.01 18.60
C VAL A 93 28.11 5.49 18.62
N PHE A 94 28.96 4.93 19.49
CA PHE A 94 29.10 3.47 19.61
C PHE A 94 27.79 2.80 20.02
N PHE A 95 27.04 3.41 20.95
CA PHE A 95 25.72 2.96 21.34
C PHE A 95 24.75 2.94 20.16
N LEU A 96 24.65 4.03 19.39
CA LEU A 96 23.72 4.15 18.26
C LEU A 96 24.05 3.17 17.15
N THR A 97 25.33 2.91 16.87
CA THR A 97 25.75 1.93 15.89
C THR A 97 25.21 0.53 16.21
N GLY A 98 25.43 0.02 17.43
CA GLY A 98 24.88 -1.29 17.84
C GLY A 98 23.36 -1.30 18.03
N TYR A 99 22.81 -0.22 18.58
CA TYR A 99 21.38 -0.06 18.83
C TYR A 99 20.57 -0.11 17.54
N THR A 100 20.93 0.71 16.55
CA THR A 100 20.18 0.82 15.29
C THR A 100 20.26 -0.48 14.49
N PHE A 101 21.42 -1.14 14.48
CA PHE A 101 21.58 -2.43 13.83
C PHE A 101 20.66 -3.52 14.42
N GLN A 102 20.64 -3.67 15.74
CA GLN A 102 19.78 -4.66 16.40
C GLN A 102 18.29 -4.32 16.26
N ALA A 103 17.93 -3.04 16.39
CA ALA A 103 16.56 -2.57 16.18
C ALA A 103 16.07 -2.89 14.76
N ASN A 104 16.92 -2.68 13.74
CA ASN A 104 16.62 -2.98 12.34
C ASN A 104 16.41 -4.47 12.09
N ASN A 105 17.24 -5.34 12.66
CA ASN A 105 17.06 -6.79 12.55
C ASN A 105 15.75 -7.26 13.18
N LEU A 106 15.43 -6.76 14.38
CA LEU A 106 14.16 -7.04 15.06
C LEU A 106 12.96 -6.57 14.22
N ALA A 107 12.99 -5.32 13.76
CA ALA A 107 11.92 -4.76 12.95
C ALA A 107 11.72 -5.53 11.65
N THR A 108 12.81 -5.93 10.98
CA THR A 108 12.77 -6.76 9.77
C THR A 108 12.17 -8.14 10.05
N ALA A 109 12.55 -8.81 11.14
CA ALA A 109 11.95 -10.08 11.52
C ALA A 109 10.42 -9.95 11.74
N PHE A 110 9.97 -8.87 12.38
CA PHE A 110 8.53 -8.61 12.56
C PHE A 110 7.82 -8.26 11.25
N ILE A 111 8.45 -7.55 10.31
CA ILE A 111 7.89 -7.31 8.98
C ILE A 111 7.71 -8.63 8.23
N LEU A 112 8.70 -9.53 8.26
CA LEU A 112 8.59 -10.85 7.65
C LEU A 112 7.49 -11.70 8.30
N LEU A 113 7.38 -11.66 9.63
CA LEU A 113 6.31 -12.33 10.36
C LEU A 113 4.93 -11.74 10.01
N ASN A 114 4.84 -10.43 9.84
CA ASN A 114 3.63 -9.75 9.40
C ASN A 114 3.21 -10.23 8.01
N ARG A 115 4.15 -10.32 7.05
CA ARG A 115 3.86 -10.87 5.72
C ARG A 115 3.46 -12.35 5.77
N LEU A 116 4.16 -13.16 6.56
CA LEU A 116 3.80 -14.58 6.75
C LEU A 116 2.35 -14.70 7.23
N THR A 117 1.98 -13.97 8.29
CA THR A 117 0.62 -14.03 8.84
C THR A 117 -0.45 -13.46 7.90
N ALA A 118 -0.11 -12.48 7.05
CA ALA A 118 -1.04 -11.98 6.03
C ALA A 118 -1.37 -13.08 5.01
N ILE A 119 -0.38 -13.89 4.62
CA ILE A 119 -0.54 -15.00 3.68
C ILE A 119 -1.24 -16.19 4.35
N THR A 120 -0.83 -16.58 5.56
CA THR A 120 -1.32 -17.80 6.20
C THR A 120 -2.64 -17.62 6.94
N LEU A 121 -2.93 -16.42 7.45
CA LEU A 121 -4.06 -16.13 8.33
C LEU A 121 -4.78 -14.82 7.94
N PRO A 122 -5.24 -14.65 6.68
CA PRO A 122 -5.76 -13.37 6.18
C PRO A 122 -6.96 -12.85 6.98
N LEU A 123 -7.84 -13.73 7.47
CA LEU A 123 -9.03 -13.36 8.24
C LEU A 123 -8.73 -12.83 9.65
N MET A 124 -7.62 -13.26 10.25
CA MET A 124 -7.24 -12.90 11.62
C MET A 124 -6.11 -11.87 11.67
N HIS A 125 -5.40 -11.66 10.57
CA HIS A 125 -4.21 -10.83 10.46
C HIS A 125 -4.40 -9.44 11.07
N GLU A 126 -5.40 -8.68 10.63
CA GLU A 126 -5.62 -7.30 11.10
C GLU A 126 -5.93 -7.23 12.61
N ARG A 127 -6.72 -8.17 13.12
CA ARG A 127 -7.05 -8.22 14.56
C ARG A 127 -5.83 -8.61 15.40
N LEU A 128 -4.99 -9.51 14.89
CA LEU A 128 -3.76 -9.93 15.54
C LEU A 128 -2.81 -8.74 15.66
N TRP A 129 -2.44 -8.12 14.55
CA TRP A 129 -1.43 -7.07 14.55
C TRP A 129 -1.86 -5.80 15.27
N ARG A 130 -3.14 -5.45 15.27
CA ARG A 130 -3.61 -4.32 16.08
C ARG A 130 -3.30 -4.48 17.58
N LYS A 131 -3.31 -5.72 18.09
CA LYS A 131 -2.95 -6.01 19.49
C LYS A 131 -1.45 -6.16 19.69
N PHE A 132 -0.74 -6.74 18.71
CA PHE A 132 0.68 -7.03 18.82
C PHE A 132 1.59 -5.83 18.51
N LEU A 133 1.14 -4.84 17.73
CA LEU A 133 1.95 -3.70 17.32
C LEU A 133 2.60 -2.92 18.47
N PRO A 134 1.90 -2.58 19.57
CA PRO A 134 2.53 -1.90 20.70
C PRO A 134 3.64 -2.73 21.36
N LEU A 135 3.42 -4.04 21.50
CA LEU A 135 4.43 -4.96 22.02
C LEU A 135 5.65 -5.04 21.10
N VAL A 136 5.42 -5.07 19.79
CA VAL A 136 6.50 -5.07 18.79
C VAL A 136 7.32 -3.80 18.87
N ALA A 137 6.69 -2.63 18.99
CA ALA A 137 7.41 -1.36 19.17
C ALA A 137 8.27 -1.39 20.45
N ILE A 138 7.72 -1.86 21.56
CA ILE A 138 8.47 -2.00 22.83
C ILE A 138 9.67 -2.93 22.64
N VAL A 139 9.49 -4.09 22.00
CA VAL A 139 10.59 -5.06 21.80
C VAL A 139 11.67 -4.47 20.89
N VAL A 140 11.29 -3.86 19.76
CA VAL A 140 12.23 -3.27 18.78
C VAL A 140 13.07 -2.17 19.41
N PHE A 141 12.49 -1.33 20.28
CA PHE A 141 13.23 -0.23 20.88
C PHE A 141 13.90 -0.58 22.22
N CYS A 142 13.29 -1.38 23.08
CA CYS A 142 13.85 -1.64 24.41
C CYS A 142 14.94 -2.72 24.42
N VAL A 143 14.82 -3.78 23.59
CA VAL A 143 15.82 -4.86 23.57
C VAL A 143 17.21 -4.34 23.19
N PRO A 144 17.37 -3.54 22.12
CA PRO A 144 18.67 -2.97 21.76
C PRO A 144 19.26 -2.02 22.81
N ILE A 145 18.42 -1.33 23.60
CA ILE A 145 18.90 -0.50 24.73
C ILE A 145 19.54 -1.40 25.79
N CYS A 146 18.86 -2.48 26.17
CA CYS A 146 19.33 -3.41 27.19
C CYS A 146 20.62 -4.15 26.79
N SER A 147 20.88 -4.36 25.50
CA SER A 147 22.10 -5.02 25.03
C SER A 147 23.27 -4.03 24.85
N ASN A 148 23.01 -2.79 24.44
CA ASN A 148 24.05 -1.82 24.06
C ASN A 148 24.35 -0.75 25.12
N TRP A 149 23.58 -0.63 26.20
CA TRP A 149 23.83 0.40 27.24
C TRP A 149 25.24 0.36 27.83
N VAL A 150 25.90 -0.80 27.80
CA VAL A 150 27.28 -0.98 28.28
C VAL A 150 28.28 -0.09 27.55
N MET A 151 27.96 0.37 26.33
CA MET A 151 28.80 1.30 25.56
C MET A 151 29.03 2.64 26.28
N PHE A 152 28.12 3.07 27.17
CA PHE A 152 28.32 4.26 28.00
C PHE A 152 29.39 4.10 29.09
N LYS A 153 29.93 2.89 29.28
CA LYS A 153 31.08 2.64 30.15
C LYS A 153 32.42 2.70 29.41
N SER A 154 32.39 2.86 28.09
CA SER A 154 33.62 3.00 27.30
C SER A 154 34.24 4.38 27.49
N GLU A 155 35.55 4.46 27.31
CA GLU A 155 36.25 5.72 27.16
C GLU A 155 36.59 5.86 25.68
N GLY A 156 36.08 6.92 25.05
CA GLY A 156 36.31 7.20 23.65
C GLY A 156 37.48 8.17 23.46
N ILE A 157 38.39 7.83 22.56
CA ILE A 157 39.48 8.70 22.13
C ILE A 157 39.37 8.99 20.64
N LEU A 158 39.74 10.22 20.28
CA LEU A 158 39.83 10.65 18.89
C LEU A 158 41.29 10.55 18.45
N GLN A 159 41.57 9.76 17.40
CA GLN A 159 42.92 9.61 16.87
C GLN A 159 42.93 9.90 15.36
N LYS A 160 44.03 10.49 14.88
CA LYS A 160 44.33 10.53 13.44
C LYS A 160 44.69 9.13 12.97
N GLU A 161 44.17 8.71 11.82
CA GLU A 161 44.43 7.37 11.28
C GLU A 161 45.94 7.15 11.06
N ASN A 162 46.61 8.09 10.39
CA ASN A 162 48.07 8.09 10.26
C ASN A 162 48.69 9.34 10.90
N PRO A 163 49.12 9.28 12.18
CA PRO A 163 49.71 10.45 12.85
C PRO A 163 51.03 10.91 12.21
N ASN A 164 51.71 10.06 11.45
CA ASN A 164 52.99 10.37 10.80
C ASN A 164 52.81 11.05 9.44
N ASN A 165 51.63 10.95 8.84
CA ASN A 165 51.33 11.56 7.56
C ASN A 165 50.59 12.88 7.78
N SER A 166 51.28 14.02 7.63
CA SER A 166 50.66 15.34 7.74
C SER A 166 49.59 15.61 6.67
N ALA A 167 49.61 14.87 5.56
CA ALA A 167 48.59 14.93 4.53
C ALA A 167 47.36 14.05 4.86
N ASP A 168 47.45 13.14 5.84
CA ASP A 168 46.30 12.37 6.28
C ASP A 168 45.45 13.23 7.22
N GLN A 169 44.22 13.43 6.77
CA GLN A 169 43.24 14.29 7.40
C GLN A 169 42.13 13.48 8.08
N SER A 170 42.16 12.16 7.98
CA SER A 170 41.10 11.31 8.51
C SER A 170 41.20 11.17 10.04
N LEU A 171 40.04 11.20 10.68
CA LEU A 171 39.89 10.96 12.12
C LEU A 171 39.06 9.70 12.34
N LEU A 172 39.53 8.90 13.29
CA LEU A 172 38.87 7.70 13.74
C LEU A 172 38.54 7.82 15.22
N LEU A 173 37.31 7.44 15.57
CA LEU A 173 36.88 7.33 16.95
C LEU A 173 37.28 5.92 17.41
N TYR A 174 38.15 5.85 18.40
CA TYR A 174 38.62 4.61 19.00
C TYR A 174 38.14 4.51 20.44
N GLU A 175 38.08 3.28 20.92
CA GLU A 175 37.98 3.00 22.34
C GLU A 175 39.38 3.13 22.98
N ALA A 176 39.45 3.77 24.13
CA ALA A 176 40.63 3.91 24.96
C ALA A 176 40.66 2.82 26.04
N GLY A 177 41.87 2.41 26.41
CA GLY A 177 42.11 1.46 27.50
C GLY A 177 42.12 0.00 27.07
N ASP A 178 42.34 -0.88 28.06
CA ASP A 178 42.44 -2.32 27.86
C ASP A 178 41.07 -3.03 27.77
N ALA A 179 39.98 -2.27 27.90
CA ALA A 179 38.63 -2.80 27.80
C ALA A 179 38.32 -3.16 26.34
N PRO A 180 37.71 -4.33 26.07
CA PRO A 180 37.40 -4.77 24.72
C PRO A 180 35.93 -4.46 24.35
N PHE A 181 35.37 -3.28 24.62
CA PHE A 181 33.96 -3.00 24.33
C PHE A 181 33.65 -3.07 22.82
N LEU A 182 34.56 -2.64 21.94
CA LEU A 182 34.39 -2.74 20.49
C LEU A 182 34.39 -4.21 20.03
N ASN A 183 35.23 -5.05 20.63
CA ASN A 183 35.19 -6.50 20.37
C ASN A 183 33.90 -7.13 20.88
N TYR A 184 33.42 -6.69 22.05
CA TYR A 184 32.11 -7.09 22.56
C TYR A 184 30.97 -6.65 21.62
N LEU A 185 31.01 -5.42 21.10
CA LEU A 185 30.03 -4.91 20.13
C LEU A 185 30.04 -5.76 18.87
N ASN A 186 31.21 -5.97 18.26
CA ASN A 186 31.37 -6.81 17.08
C ASN A 186 30.88 -8.24 17.31
N TYR A 187 31.14 -8.81 18.50
CA TYR A 187 30.62 -10.12 18.89
C TYR A 187 29.09 -10.12 18.99
N MET A 188 28.50 -9.15 19.69
CA MET A 188 27.05 -9.03 19.86
C MET A 188 26.34 -8.82 18.53
N ASP A 189 26.91 -8.03 17.63
CA ASP A 189 26.38 -7.78 16.30
C ASP A 189 26.49 -9.04 15.45
N ALA A 190 27.64 -9.73 15.43
CA ALA A 190 27.78 -11.00 14.72
C ALA A 190 26.85 -12.10 15.25
N ALA A 191 26.71 -12.22 16.57
CA ALA A 191 25.78 -13.16 17.20
C ALA A 191 24.32 -12.83 16.82
N SER A 192 23.95 -11.55 16.89
CA SER A 192 22.63 -11.07 16.47
C SER A 192 22.40 -11.34 14.99
N SER A 193 23.38 -11.09 14.12
CA SER A 193 23.34 -11.42 12.69
C SER A 193 22.99 -12.89 12.46
N VAL A 194 23.71 -13.82 13.10
CA VAL A 194 23.48 -15.26 12.93
C VAL A 194 22.08 -15.66 13.38
N ILE A 195 21.65 -15.19 14.55
CA ILE A 195 20.33 -15.51 15.11
C ILE A 195 19.22 -14.97 14.22
N PHE A 196 19.24 -13.67 13.90
CA PHE A 196 18.18 -13.04 13.11
C PHE A 196 18.16 -13.54 11.67
N MET A 197 19.31 -13.77 11.05
CA MET A 197 19.34 -14.36 9.70
C MET A 197 18.72 -15.74 9.66
N SER A 198 18.99 -16.58 10.67
CA SER A 198 18.39 -17.90 10.77
C SER A 198 16.87 -17.82 10.92
N VAL A 199 16.37 -16.95 11.81
CA VAL A 199 14.93 -16.73 12.02
C VAL A 199 14.26 -16.19 10.75
N CYS A 200 14.80 -15.13 10.16
CA CYS A 200 14.26 -14.50 8.95
C CYS A 200 14.26 -15.45 7.76
N PHE A 201 15.32 -16.26 7.60
CA PHE A 201 15.41 -17.27 6.56
C PHE A 201 14.32 -18.34 6.71
N LEU A 202 14.10 -18.85 7.93
CA LEU A 202 13.03 -19.80 8.22
C LEU A 202 11.65 -19.20 7.93
N ILE A 203 11.38 -17.96 8.37
CA ILE A 203 10.11 -17.26 8.10
C ILE A 203 9.90 -17.12 6.59
N ASN A 204 10.93 -16.76 5.82
CA ASN A 204 10.85 -16.62 4.37
C ASN A 204 10.59 -17.95 3.66
N ILE A 205 11.18 -19.06 4.12
CA ILE A 205 10.87 -20.40 3.59
C ILE A 205 9.39 -20.73 3.82
N VAL A 206 8.89 -20.52 5.04
CA VAL A 206 7.48 -20.78 5.37
C VAL A 206 6.56 -19.87 4.56
N ALA A 207 6.89 -18.58 4.42
CA ALA A 207 6.10 -17.63 3.65
C ALA A 207 6.07 -18.00 2.16
N LEU A 208 7.22 -18.39 1.59
CA LEU A 208 7.32 -18.81 0.18
C LEU A 208 6.53 -20.10 -0.08
N THR A 209 6.62 -21.08 0.82
CA THR A 209 5.86 -22.34 0.70
C THR A 209 4.36 -22.11 0.85
N ALA A 210 3.94 -21.28 1.80
CA ALA A 210 2.55 -20.87 1.95
C ALA A 210 2.04 -20.11 0.71
N TYR A 211 2.83 -19.18 0.18
CA TYR A 211 2.48 -18.42 -1.02
C TYR A 211 2.32 -19.32 -2.25
N LYS A 212 3.24 -20.27 -2.47
CA LYS A 212 3.13 -21.26 -3.57
C LYS A 212 1.87 -22.11 -3.44
N ARG A 213 1.53 -22.56 -2.22
CA ARG A 213 0.31 -23.32 -1.97
C ARG A 213 -0.95 -22.49 -2.25
N HIS A 214 -0.94 -21.21 -1.89
CA HIS A 214 -2.06 -20.30 -2.16
C HIS A 214 -2.23 -20.05 -3.67
N LYS A 215 -1.14 -19.76 -4.39
CA LYS A 215 -1.15 -19.51 -5.83
C LYS A 215 -1.75 -20.68 -6.62
N ASN A 216 -1.47 -21.91 -6.23
CA ASN A 216 -2.02 -23.09 -6.90
C ASN A 216 -3.54 -23.22 -6.73
N LYS A 217 -4.13 -22.66 -5.66
CA LYS A 217 -5.58 -22.67 -5.43
C LYS A 217 -6.30 -21.54 -6.16
N CYS A 218 -5.65 -20.37 -6.30
CA CYS A 218 -6.24 -19.17 -6.88
C CYS A 218 -6.01 -19.00 -8.39
N ALA A 219 -5.44 -20.00 -9.08
CA ALA A 219 -5.13 -19.92 -10.52
C ALA A 219 -6.36 -19.68 -11.42
N LEU A 220 -7.58 -19.78 -10.88
CA LEU A 220 -8.83 -19.62 -11.62
C LEU A 220 -9.30 -18.17 -11.77
N ASN A 221 -8.83 -17.22 -10.96
CA ASN A 221 -9.14 -15.78 -11.12
C ASN A 221 -8.09 -14.89 -10.43
N PRO A 222 -7.17 -14.25 -11.17
CA PRO A 222 -6.18 -13.35 -10.59
C PRO A 222 -6.81 -12.00 -10.21
N ASP A 223 -7.18 -11.83 -8.95
CA ASP A 223 -7.64 -10.55 -8.42
C ASP A 223 -6.49 -9.53 -8.31
N SER A 224 -6.83 -8.24 -8.34
CA SER A 224 -5.87 -7.13 -8.19
C SER A 224 -5.16 -7.12 -6.83
N SER A 225 -5.78 -7.70 -5.79
CA SER A 225 -5.19 -7.88 -4.45
C SER A 225 -3.96 -8.78 -4.47
N ASP A 226 -3.98 -9.85 -5.28
CA ASP A 226 -2.86 -10.80 -5.38
C ASP A 226 -1.61 -10.14 -5.97
N GLN A 227 -1.78 -9.14 -6.86
CA GLN A 227 -0.66 -8.41 -7.42
C GLN A 227 0.04 -7.54 -6.36
N LEU A 228 -0.72 -6.86 -5.51
CA LEU A 228 -0.17 -6.04 -4.43
C LEU A 228 0.57 -6.92 -3.42
N GLU A 229 -0.04 -8.03 -2.98
CA GLU A 229 0.62 -8.95 -2.05
C GLU A 229 1.90 -9.55 -2.63
N ARG A 230 1.92 -9.87 -3.94
CA ARG A 230 3.16 -10.31 -4.62
C ARG A 230 4.24 -9.23 -4.58
N LYS A 231 3.90 -7.97 -4.85
CA LYS A 231 4.86 -6.85 -4.79
C LYS A 231 5.40 -6.66 -3.36
N LEU A 232 4.54 -6.72 -2.35
CA LEU A 232 4.92 -6.62 -0.94
C LEU A 232 5.77 -7.82 -0.46
N PHE A 233 5.54 -9.01 -1.02
CA PHE A 233 6.39 -10.17 -0.78
C PHE A 233 7.79 -10.00 -1.39
N ILE A 234 7.87 -9.48 -2.62
CA ILE A 234 9.16 -9.15 -3.27
C ILE A 234 9.91 -8.07 -2.47
N TYR A 235 9.19 -7.04 -2.00
CA TYR A 235 9.73 -6.03 -1.10
C TYR A 235 10.36 -6.67 0.15
N ALA A 236 9.63 -7.56 0.82
CA ALA A 236 10.10 -8.26 2.02
C ALA A 236 11.34 -9.14 1.75
N LEU A 237 11.37 -9.83 0.60
CA LEU A 237 12.52 -10.65 0.22
C LEU A 237 13.76 -9.81 -0.10
N ALA A 238 13.59 -8.71 -0.83
CA ALA A 238 14.70 -7.83 -1.20
C ALA A 238 15.27 -7.08 0.02
N THR A 239 14.40 -6.60 0.93
CA THR A 239 14.85 -6.01 2.20
C THR A 239 15.57 -7.03 3.09
N PHE A 240 15.11 -8.28 3.12
CA PHE A 240 15.85 -9.38 3.76
C PHE A 240 17.22 -9.61 3.12
N SER A 241 17.34 -9.61 1.79
CA SER A 241 18.64 -9.74 1.11
C SER A 241 19.60 -8.60 1.46
N GLY A 242 19.10 -7.37 1.60
CA GLY A 242 19.88 -6.24 2.11
C GLY A 242 20.41 -6.47 3.53
N HIS A 243 19.55 -6.99 4.42
CA HIS A 243 19.95 -7.35 5.79
C HIS A 243 20.91 -8.54 5.83
N ALA A 244 20.77 -9.49 4.91
CA ALA A 244 21.70 -10.60 4.74
C ALA A 244 23.11 -10.10 4.40
N LEU A 245 23.21 -9.12 3.51
CA LEU A 245 24.48 -8.51 3.15
C LEU A 245 25.13 -7.81 4.35
N ILE A 246 24.34 -7.06 5.12
CA ILE A 246 24.79 -6.44 6.38
C ILE A 246 25.27 -7.50 7.38
N ALA A 247 24.51 -8.58 7.56
CA ALA A 247 24.87 -9.67 8.47
C ALA A 247 26.19 -10.34 8.06
N CYS A 248 26.38 -10.60 6.77
CA CYS A 248 27.65 -11.11 6.25
C CYS A 248 28.81 -10.17 6.54
N LEU A 249 28.61 -8.85 6.42
CA LEU A 249 29.62 -7.86 6.76
C LEU A 249 30.02 -7.94 8.23
N PHE A 250 29.06 -7.90 9.17
CA PHE A 250 29.38 -7.94 10.61
C PHE A 250 30.03 -9.25 11.05
N ILE A 251 29.58 -10.40 10.51
CA ILE A 251 30.23 -11.69 10.76
C ILE A 251 31.66 -11.67 10.22
N GLY A 252 31.88 -11.13 9.02
CA GLY A 252 33.20 -10.97 8.42
C GLY A 252 34.12 -10.07 9.24
N THR A 253 33.61 -8.92 9.69
CA THR A 253 34.33 -7.99 10.57
C THR A 253 34.75 -8.68 11.87
N TYR A 254 33.83 -9.40 12.54
CA TYR A 254 34.14 -10.13 13.76
C TYR A 254 35.21 -11.21 13.56
N ILE A 255 35.12 -12.00 12.48
CA ILE A 255 36.12 -13.02 12.16
C ILE A 255 37.49 -12.35 11.89
N ALA A 256 37.51 -11.25 11.15
CA ALA A 256 38.74 -10.54 10.81
C ALA A 256 39.40 -9.91 12.03
N THR A 257 38.64 -9.26 12.92
CA THR A 257 39.17 -8.67 14.15
C THR A 257 39.66 -9.75 15.12
N ASN A 258 38.90 -10.82 15.32
CA ASN A 258 39.29 -11.91 16.23
C ASN A 258 40.48 -12.74 15.72
N SER A 259 40.66 -12.83 14.40
CA SER A 259 41.85 -13.46 13.78
C SER A 259 43.06 -12.52 13.70
N GLN A 260 42.95 -11.28 14.22
CA GLN A 260 43.98 -10.25 14.13
C GLN A 260 44.39 -9.91 12.69
N ASN A 261 43.51 -10.18 11.72
CA ASN A 261 43.74 -9.86 10.31
C ASN A 261 43.30 -8.43 10.01
N MET A 262 44.11 -7.46 10.45
CA MET A 262 43.81 -6.04 10.32
C MET A 262 43.53 -5.58 8.88
N PRO A 263 44.27 -6.03 7.83
CA PRO A 263 43.93 -5.67 6.46
C PRO A 263 42.51 -6.10 6.05
N MET A 264 42.09 -7.30 6.46
CA MET A 264 40.73 -7.78 6.19
C MET A 264 39.68 -6.98 6.97
N ALA A 265 39.94 -6.65 8.23
CA ALA A 265 39.03 -5.82 9.03
C ALA A 265 38.86 -4.43 8.42
N MET A 266 39.96 -3.78 8.01
CA MET A 266 39.92 -2.48 7.34
C MET A 266 39.20 -2.54 6.00
N ALA A 267 39.38 -3.61 5.21
CA ALA A 267 38.62 -3.82 3.99
C ALA A 267 37.12 -3.95 4.27
N MET A 268 36.71 -4.68 5.31
CA MET A 268 35.30 -4.77 5.72
C MET A 268 34.76 -3.41 6.16
N TYR A 269 35.48 -2.65 6.98
CA TYR A 269 35.07 -1.30 7.37
C TYR A 269 34.96 -0.36 6.16
N ALA A 270 35.82 -0.48 5.14
CA ALA A 270 35.70 0.31 3.92
C ALA A 270 34.37 0.05 3.16
N HIS A 271 33.83 -1.17 3.25
CA HIS A 271 32.53 -1.50 2.65
C HIS A 271 31.33 -1.16 3.55
N TYR A 272 31.54 -0.84 4.82
CA TYR A 272 30.47 -0.65 5.80
C TYR A 272 29.40 0.39 5.40
N PRO A 273 29.75 1.63 4.97
CA PRO A 273 28.74 2.65 4.73
C PRO A 273 27.76 2.29 3.63
N TRP A 274 28.25 1.83 2.47
CA TRP A 274 27.38 1.55 1.34
C TRP A 274 26.57 0.27 1.54
N VAL A 275 27.13 -0.76 2.20
CA VAL A 275 26.40 -2.00 2.54
C VAL A 275 25.25 -1.69 3.47
N MET A 276 25.53 -0.94 4.54
CA MET A 276 24.52 -0.56 5.52
C MET A 276 23.46 0.33 4.90
N ASP A 277 23.82 1.38 4.14
CA ASP A 277 22.87 2.26 3.46
C ASP A 277 21.96 1.50 2.50
N THR A 278 22.55 0.57 1.74
CA THR A 278 21.81 -0.26 0.79
C THR A 278 20.77 -1.10 1.52
N GLY A 279 21.17 -1.79 2.59
CA GLY A 279 20.30 -2.70 3.34
C GLY A 279 19.27 -2.03 4.27
N SER A 280 19.58 -0.83 4.77
CA SER A 280 18.72 -0.03 5.66
C SER A 280 17.73 0.83 4.87
N VAL A 281 18.22 1.94 4.30
CA VAL A 281 17.39 3.02 3.76
C VAL A 281 17.09 2.85 2.27
N VAL A 282 18.09 2.51 1.44
CA VAL A 282 17.93 2.51 -0.02
C VAL A 282 16.91 1.45 -0.45
N LEU A 283 17.10 0.18 -0.09
CA LEU A 283 16.15 -0.86 -0.50
C LEU A 283 14.77 -0.61 0.10
N SER A 284 14.68 -0.14 1.34
CA SER A 284 13.39 0.08 2.01
C SER A 284 12.56 1.19 1.38
N SER A 285 13.16 2.33 1.05
CA SER A 285 12.39 3.46 0.51
C SER A 285 12.05 3.24 -0.97
N TRP A 286 13.04 2.90 -1.79
CA TRP A 286 12.81 2.74 -3.23
C TRP A 286 11.89 1.58 -3.56
N LEU A 287 11.96 0.46 -2.82
CA LEU A 287 11.05 -0.66 -3.06
C LEU A 287 9.64 -0.41 -2.52
N LEU A 288 9.46 0.38 -1.45
CA LEU A 288 8.11 0.73 -1.00
C LEU A 288 7.41 1.59 -2.05
N LEU A 289 8.12 2.60 -2.56
CA LEU A 289 7.66 3.43 -3.67
C LEU A 289 7.29 2.61 -4.91
N TRP A 290 8.06 1.56 -5.21
CA TRP A 290 7.77 0.64 -6.33
C TRP A 290 6.58 -0.29 -6.05
N ALA A 291 6.46 -0.79 -4.82
CA ALA A 291 5.48 -1.82 -4.48
C ALA A 291 4.04 -1.28 -4.44
N GLY A 292 3.84 -0.04 -3.97
CA GLY A 292 2.50 0.53 -3.78
C GLY A 292 2.12 1.55 -4.84
N ASP A 293 1.29 1.17 -5.83
CA ASP A 293 0.82 2.10 -6.87
C ASP A 293 -0.03 3.24 -6.29
N SER A 294 -0.97 2.92 -5.40
CA SER A 294 -1.80 3.90 -4.70
C SER A 294 -0.97 4.77 -3.76
N PHE A 295 0.02 4.17 -3.09
CA PHE A 295 0.95 4.87 -2.21
C PHE A 295 1.79 5.90 -2.99
N ARG A 296 2.42 5.47 -4.09
CA ARG A 296 3.19 6.32 -4.99
C ARG A 296 2.34 7.45 -5.57
N GLN A 297 1.11 7.17 -6.01
CA GLN A 297 0.20 8.21 -6.50
C GLN A 297 -0.11 9.25 -5.42
N GLN A 298 -0.35 8.81 -4.19
CA GLN A 298 -0.61 9.71 -3.07
C GLN A 298 0.64 10.52 -2.67
N LEU A 299 1.82 9.88 -2.61
CA LEU A 299 3.09 10.56 -2.36
C LEU A 299 3.35 11.65 -3.43
N MET A 300 3.18 11.31 -4.71
CA MET A 300 3.32 12.27 -5.81
C MET A 300 2.25 13.37 -5.75
N LYS A 301 1.07 13.12 -5.19
CA LYS A 301 0.03 14.14 -4.99
C LYS A 301 0.38 15.08 -3.83
N ASP A 302 0.94 14.55 -2.74
CA ASP A 302 1.34 15.32 -1.57
C ASP A 302 2.53 16.25 -1.87
N TYR A 303 3.47 15.77 -2.69
CA TYR A 303 4.72 16.45 -3.02
C TYR A 303 4.78 16.94 -4.46
N ARG A 304 3.68 16.88 -5.22
CA ARG A 304 3.55 17.71 -6.42
C ARG A 304 3.65 19.14 -5.93
N ILE A 305 4.85 19.72 -6.03
CA ILE A 305 5.11 21.16 -6.04
C ILE A 305 3.94 21.70 -6.81
N ALA A 306 3.05 22.43 -6.13
CA ALA A 306 1.81 22.93 -6.70
C ALA A 306 2.21 23.49 -8.05
N ARG A 307 1.98 22.72 -9.13
CA ARG A 307 2.50 23.01 -10.46
C ARG A 307 1.97 24.39 -10.65
N ILE A 308 2.86 25.39 -10.61
CA ILE A 308 2.49 26.80 -10.47
C ILE A 308 1.35 26.92 -11.46
N ARG A 309 0.12 26.98 -10.94
CA ARG A 309 -0.99 27.42 -11.73
C ARG A 309 -0.59 28.87 -11.87
N CYS A 310 0.25 29.14 -12.87
CA CYS A 310 -0.03 30.22 -13.77
C CYS A 310 -1.46 29.92 -14.21
N ASP A 311 -2.41 30.27 -13.34
CA ASP A 311 -3.64 30.85 -13.77
C ASP A 311 -3.15 32.05 -14.58
N THR A 312 -2.80 31.78 -15.84
CA THR A 312 -2.88 32.75 -16.90
C THR A 312 -4.32 33.17 -16.79
N ARG A 313 -4.52 34.24 -16.02
CA ARG A 313 -5.78 34.94 -15.82
C ARG A 313 -6.07 35.54 -17.18
N ALA A 314 -6.43 34.69 -18.13
CA ALA A 314 -7.03 35.09 -19.37
C ALA A 314 -8.33 35.76 -18.91
N THR A 315 -8.30 37.08 -18.97
CA THR A 315 -9.42 38.00 -18.90
C THR A 315 -10.41 37.66 -20.02
N ASN A 316 -11.07 36.51 -19.90
CA ASN A 316 -12.25 36.21 -20.69
C ASN A 316 -13.44 36.83 -19.97
N ASN A 317 -13.66 38.10 -20.28
CA ASN A 317 -14.99 38.70 -20.27
C ASN A 317 -15.86 37.92 -21.27
N GLN A 318 -16.47 36.83 -20.83
CA GLN A 318 -17.62 36.25 -21.53
C GLN A 318 -18.84 36.33 -20.62
N PRO A 319 -19.98 36.84 -21.13
CA PRO A 319 -21.20 37.00 -20.36
C PRO A 319 -21.76 35.63 -19.96
N LEU A 320 -22.25 35.55 -18.73
CA LEU A 320 -23.00 34.45 -18.14
C LEU A 320 -24.18 34.07 -19.05
N LEU A 321 -23.97 33.07 -19.92
CA LEU A 321 -25.06 32.38 -20.59
C LEU A 321 -25.59 31.29 -19.65
N ASN A 322 -26.88 31.38 -19.33
CA ASN A 322 -27.69 30.44 -18.57
C ASN A 322 -27.17 28.99 -18.61
N LYS A 323 -26.53 28.55 -17.52
CA LYS A 323 -26.45 27.13 -17.21
C LYS A 323 -27.84 26.69 -16.74
N SER A 324 -28.59 26.14 -17.68
CA SER A 324 -29.66 25.17 -17.42
C SER A 324 -29.17 24.16 -16.38
N TYR A 325 -29.97 23.94 -15.33
CA TYR A 325 -29.72 22.94 -14.30
C TYR A 325 -29.82 21.54 -14.93
N GLU A 326 -28.72 21.09 -15.54
CA GLU A 326 -28.56 19.69 -15.93
C GLU A 326 -28.55 18.85 -14.64
N TYR A 327 -29.57 18.02 -14.49
CA TYR A 327 -29.80 17.11 -13.37
C TYR A 327 -28.50 16.44 -12.90
N HIS A 328 -28.20 16.51 -11.60
CA HIS A 328 -27.04 15.84 -10.99
C HIS A 328 -27.21 14.31 -11.01
N GLN A 329 -26.91 13.70 -12.15
CA GLN A 329 -26.80 12.25 -12.29
C GLN A 329 -25.46 11.79 -11.72
N VAL A 330 -25.48 10.90 -10.73
CA VAL A 330 -24.27 10.34 -10.14
C VAL A 330 -23.92 9.06 -10.88
N ASP A 331 -22.91 9.13 -11.74
CA ASP A 331 -22.43 7.98 -12.51
C ASP A 331 -21.45 7.14 -11.69
N LEU A 332 -21.93 6.01 -11.17
CA LEU A 332 -21.12 5.06 -10.41
C LEU A 332 -20.37 4.06 -11.29
N ARG A 333 -20.49 4.16 -12.63
CA ARG A 333 -19.75 3.31 -13.58
C ARG A 333 -18.32 3.77 -13.80
N GLN A 334 -17.96 5.01 -13.45
CA GLN A 334 -16.61 5.50 -13.65
C GLN A 334 -15.62 4.64 -12.87
N GLU A 335 -14.47 4.36 -13.48
CA GLU A 335 -13.38 3.66 -12.81
C GLU A 335 -12.97 4.47 -11.57
N ASN A 336 -13.03 3.85 -10.39
CA ASN A 336 -12.85 4.49 -9.08
C ASN A 336 -14.00 5.38 -8.58
N ALA A 337 -15.16 5.46 -9.23
CA ALA A 337 -16.34 6.12 -8.63
C ALA A 337 -16.66 5.52 -7.26
N TYR A 338 -16.63 4.19 -7.18
CA TYR A 338 -16.82 3.47 -5.93
C TYR A 338 -15.71 3.79 -4.92
N THR A 339 -14.44 3.79 -5.32
CA THR A 339 -13.32 4.14 -4.44
C THR A 339 -13.41 5.57 -3.92
N ASN A 340 -13.73 6.52 -4.79
CA ASN A 340 -13.93 7.93 -4.44
C ASN A 340 -15.14 8.12 -3.51
N PHE A 341 -16.18 7.31 -3.67
CA PHE A 341 -17.37 7.31 -2.81
C PHE A 341 -17.13 6.55 -1.47
N MET A 342 -16.33 5.48 -1.49
CA MET A 342 -16.02 4.58 -0.37
C MET A 342 -14.92 5.11 0.55
N CYS A 343 -14.07 6.02 0.08
CA CYS A 343 -13.08 6.72 0.89
C CYS A 343 -13.69 7.60 1.99
N LEU A 344 -15.02 7.79 2.01
CA LEU A 344 -15.74 8.56 3.02
C LEU A 344 -15.95 7.80 4.35
N SER A 345 -15.04 6.96 4.83
CA SER A 345 -15.10 6.23 6.12
C SER A 345 -16.14 5.08 6.23
N PRO A 346 -15.89 4.07 7.10
CA PRO A 346 -16.81 2.95 7.34
C PRO A 346 -18.23 3.35 7.77
N SER A 347 -18.40 4.52 8.41
CA SER A 347 -19.72 5.06 8.74
C SER A 347 -20.49 5.50 7.50
N THR A 348 -19.84 6.11 6.51
CA THR A 348 -20.52 6.51 5.26
C THR A 348 -20.80 5.30 4.39
N PHE A 349 -20.01 4.23 4.46
CA PHE A 349 -20.38 2.96 3.82
C PHE A 349 -21.67 2.38 4.42
N LYS A 350 -21.80 2.36 5.76
CA LYS A 350 -23.06 1.94 6.41
C LYS A 350 -24.23 2.84 6.01
N VAL A 351 -24.03 4.15 5.91
CA VAL A 351 -25.05 5.09 5.44
C VAL A 351 -25.38 4.83 3.97
N PHE A 352 -24.39 4.64 3.11
CA PHE A 352 -24.55 4.35 1.69
C PHE A 352 -25.31 3.04 1.47
N VAL A 353 -24.91 1.95 2.14
CA VAL A 353 -25.63 0.67 2.11
C VAL A 353 -27.06 0.84 2.67
N ALA A 354 -27.23 1.59 3.76
CA ALA A 354 -28.56 1.86 4.32
C ALA A 354 -29.44 2.71 3.38
N GLN A 355 -28.87 3.58 2.55
CA GLN A 355 -29.60 4.29 1.49
C GLN A 355 -29.89 3.37 0.30
N PHE A 356 -28.97 2.47 -0.04
CA PHE A 356 -29.15 1.48 -1.11
C PHE A 356 -30.26 0.47 -0.82
N VAL A 357 -30.42 0.07 0.44
CA VAL A 357 -31.55 -0.76 0.90
C VAL A 357 -32.90 -0.05 0.72
N LYS A 358 -32.90 1.29 0.62
CA LYS A 358 -34.10 2.10 0.37
C LYS A 358 -34.37 2.32 -1.11
N ILE A 359 -33.58 1.78 -2.03
CA ILE A 359 -33.86 1.87 -3.46
C ILE A 359 -35.12 1.06 -3.75
N LYS A 360 -36.14 1.75 -4.24
CA LYS A 360 -37.46 1.19 -4.52
C LYS A 360 -37.71 0.95 -5.99
N HIS A 361 -37.02 1.68 -6.86
CA HIS A 361 -37.29 1.68 -8.29
C HIS A 361 -36.00 1.58 -9.11
N ILE A 362 -36.04 0.74 -10.13
CA ILE A 362 -34.93 0.54 -11.06
C ILE A 362 -35.42 0.70 -12.49
N GLU A 363 -34.70 1.50 -13.26
CA GLU A 363 -34.90 1.68 -14.69
C GLU A 363 -33.75 1.04 -15.47
N PHE A 364 -34.09 0.08 -16.34
CA PHE A 364 -33.13 -0.50 -17.27
C PHE A 364 -33.08 0.33 -18.54
N GLU A 365 -31.97 1.02 -18.76
CA GLU A 365 -31.71 1.73 -20.01
C GLU A 365 -31.01 0.81 -21.02
N GLN A 366 -31.19 1.13 -22.29
CA GLN A 366 -30.48 0.45 -23.37
C GLN A 366 -28.96 0.61 -23.17
N LYS A 367 -28.19 -0.47 -23.46
CA LYS A 367 -26.71 -0.56 -23.32
C LYS A 367 -26.16 -0.87 -21.92
N GLY A 368 -26.81 -1.76 -21.16
CA GLY A 368 -26.23 -2.32 -19.91
C GLY A 368 -26.12 -1.32 -18.77
N CYS A 369 -26.93 -0.26 -18.80
CA CYS A 369 -26.95 0.80 -17.81
C CYS A 369 -28.22 0.70 -16.98
N VAL A 370 -28.07 0.80 -15.67
CA VAL A 370 -29.19 0.71 -14.75
C VAL A 370 -29.26 1.97 -13.92
N LYS A 371 -30.39 2.68 -13.97
CA LYS A 371 -30.66 3.83 -13.11
C LYS A 371 -31.43 3.36 -11.89
N MET A 372 -30.91 3.65 -10.71
CA MET A 372 -31.57 3.31 -9.45
C MET A 372 -32.12 4.56 -8.77
N TYR A 373 -33.34 4.45 -8.27
CA TYR A 373 -34.11 5.54 -7.66
C TYR A 373 -34.54 5.15 -6.24
N LYS A 374 -34.37 6.09 -5.31
CA LYS A 374 -34.71 5.90 -3.89
C LYS A 374 -36.21 5.88 -3.65
N ASP A 375 -37.00 6.69 -4.35
CA ASP A 375 -38.46 6.70 -4.24
C ASP A 375 -39.14 6.42 -5.57
N ALA A 376 -40.32 5.78 -5.50
CA ALA A 376 -41.09 5.32 -6.67
C ALA A 376 -41.85 6.44 -7.40
N THR A 377 -41.98 7.62 -6.78
CA THR A 377 -42.72 8.76 -7.33
C THR A 377 -41.78 9.66 -8.12
N LYS A 378 -41.83 9.55 -9.45
CA LYS A 378 -41.01 10.31 -10.39
C LYS A 378 -41.47 11.79 -10.55
N GLU A 379 -42.59 12.18 -9.94
CA GLU A 379 -43.34 13.36 -10.41
C GLU A 379 -43.23 14.65 -9.59
N ASP A 380 -42.68 14.66 -8.37
CA ASP A 380 -42.59 15.88 -7.55
C ASP A 380 -41.17 16.18 -7.04
N TRP A 381 -40.23 16.39 -7.96
CA TRP A 381 -38.83 16.69 -7.64
C TRP A 381 -38.55 18.20 -7.56
N THR A 382 -39.43 18.95 -6.90
CA THR A 382 -39.22 20.38 -6.65
C THR A 382 -38.55 20.60 -5.28
N ASN A 383 -37.28 21.01 -5.32
CA ASN A 383 -36.58 21.82 -4.31
C ASN A 383 -36.41 21.27 -2.88
N SER A 384 -35.89 20.06 -2.71
CA SER A 384 -35.24 19.65 -1.44
C SER A 384 -33.71 19.79 -1.56
N GLU A 385 -33.18 20.99 -1.32
CA GLU A 385 -31.73 21.29 -1.39
C GLU A 385 -30.87 20.52 -0.35
N ASP A 386 -31.48 19.96 0.69
CA ASP A 386 -30.73 19.42 1.85
C ASP A 386 -30.34 17.94 1.79
N ASN A 387 -30.64 17.23 0.70
CA ASN A 387 -30.27 15.82 0.58
C ASN A 387 -29.41 15.52 -0.65
N ALA A 388 -28.08 15.52 -0.46
CA ALA A 388 -27.07 15.15 -1.46
C ALA A 388 -27.16 13.71 -2.03
N PHE A 389 -28.21 12.95 -1.68
CA PHE A 389 -28.41 11.54 -2.02
C PHE A 389 -29.68 11.27 -2.84
N TYR A 390 -30.19 12.29 -3.54
CA TYR A 390 -31.44 12.24 -4.31
C TYR A 390 -31.22 12.20 -5.83
N GLY A 391 -30.06 11.74 -6.30
CA GLY A 391 -29.82 11.55 -7.74
C GLY A 391 -30.23 10.16 -8.22
N PRO A 392 -30.62 9.99 -9.51
CA PRO A 392 -30.56 8.69 -10.13
C PRO A 392 -29.11 8.19 -10.11
N TYR A 393 -28.89 7.01 -9.52
CA TYR A 393 -27.58 6.36 -9.51
C TYR A 393 -27.44 5.50 -10.76
N VAL A 394 -26.48 5.82 -11.62
CA VAL A 394 -26.17 4.97 -12.78
C VAL A 394 -25.19 3.91 -12.34
N VAL A 395 -25.61 2.67 -12.39
CA VAL A 395 -24.78 1.51 -12.00
C VAL A 395 -24.70 0.52 -13.15
N SER A 396 -23.69 -0.35 -13.10
CA SER A 396 -23.59 -1.49 -14.00
C SER A 396 -24.62 -2.58 -13.62
N THR A 397 -24.99 -3.39 -14.60
CA THR A 397 -25.85 -4.58 -14.41
C THR A 397 -25.24 -5.57 -13.41
N GLU A 398 -23.93 -5.79 -13.45
CA GLU A 398 -23.19 -6.66 -12.53
C GLU A 398 -23.33 -6.24 -11.06
N PHE A 399 -23.36 -4.93 -10.81
CA PHE A 399 -23.51 -4.38 -9.48
C PHE A 399 -24.90 -4.64 -8.90
N VAL A 400 -25.95 -4.45 -9.71
CA VAL A 400 -27.34 -4.75 -9.33
C VAL A 400 -27.50 -6.25 -9.05
N ARG A 401 -26.92 -7.10 -9.91
CA ARG A 401 -26.88 -8.56 -9.73
C ARG A 401 -26.25 -8.94 -8.39
N THR A 402 -25.11 -8.34 -8.05
CA THR A 402 -24.42 -8.57 -6.77
C THR A 402 -25.31 -8.21 -5.58
N LEU A 403 -25.96 -7.05 -5.60
CA LEU A 403 -26.82 -6.60 -4.50
C LEU A 403 -28.05 -7.49 -4.29
N LEU A 404 -28.60 -8.03 -5.37
CA LEU A 404 -29.73 -8.98 -5.33
C LEU A 404 -29.29 -10.35 -4.81
N ASN A 405 -28.17 -10.89 -5.29
CA ASN A 405 -27.62 -12.17 -4.82
C ASN A 405 -27.30 -12.14 -3.33
N LEU A 406 -26.91 -10.99 -2.79
CA LEU A 406 -26.68 -10.79 -1.36
C LEU A 406 -27.98 -10.59 -0.53
N GLY A 407 -29.16 -10.58 -1.18
CA GLY A 407 -30.45 -10.30 -0.54
C GLY A 407 -30.53 -8.89 0.07
N LYS A 408 -29.70 -7.95 -0.41
CA LYS A 408 -29.61 -6.58 0.12
C LYS A 408 -30.49 -5.59 -0.62
N LEU A 409 -30.91 -5.94 -1.83
CA LEU A 409 -31.79 -5.11 -2.64
C LEU A 409 -33.21 -5.66 -2.60
N ARG A 410 -34.16 -4.84 -2.15
CA ARG A 410 -35.59 -5.14 -2.18
C ARG A 410 -36.25 -4.20 -3.18
N LEU A 411 -36.68 -4.74 -4.31
CA LEU A 411 -37.29 -3.96 -5.39
C LEU A 411 -38.81 -3.93 -5.21
N SER A 412 -39.38 -2.75 -5.07
CA SER A 412 -40.84 -2.57 -5.13
C SER A 412 -41.33 -2.35 -6.56
N SER A 413 -40.50 -1.75 -7.41
CA SER A 413 -40.84 -1.46 -8.80
C SER A 413 -39.65 -1.64 -9.74
N VAL A 414 -39.95 -2.18 -10.92
CA VAL A 414 -39.00 -2.29 -12.04
C VAL A 414 -39.65 -1.68 -13.28
N ARG A 415 -38.90 -0.84 -13.99
CA ARG A 415 -39.31 -0.32 -15.29
C ARG A 415 -38.30 -0.73 -16.36
N VAL A 416 -38.83 -1.31 -17.43
CA VAL A 416 -38.04 -1.77 -18.57
C VAL A 416 -38.44 -0.96 -19.79
N TYR A 417 -37.48 -0.28 -20.40
CA TYR A 417 -37.68 0.43 -21.66
C TYR A 417 -37.38 -0.50 -22.83
N ALA A 418 -38.40 -0.85 -23.61
CA ALA A 418 -38.21 -1.60 -24.84
C ALA A 418 -37.73 -0.65 -25.95
N ALA A 419 -36.66 -1.01 -26.64
CA ALA A 419 -36.29 -0.37 -27.89
C ALA A 419 -37.15 -0.98 -28.99
N ALA A 420 -37.80 -0.15 -29.83
CA ALA A 420 -38.19 -0.62 -31.14
C ALA A 420 -36.89 -0.97 -31.89
N PRO A 421 -36.73 -2.19 -32.42
CA PRO A 421 -35.57 -2.51 -33.23
C PRO A 421 -35.57 -1.59 -34.45
N GLU A 422 -34.48 -0.85 -34.67
CA GLU A 422 -34.21 -0.22 -35.96
C GLU A 422 -33.97 -1.35 -36.97
N THR A 423 -35.04 -1.84 -37.58
CA THR A 423 -34.93 -2.78 -38.69
C THR A 423 -34.85 -2.01 -39.99
N ASP A 424 -33.66 -2.00 -40.61
CA ASP A 424 -33.58 -2.01 -42.06
C ASP A 424 -34.32 -3.27 -42.54
N GLY A 425 -35.37 -3.07 -43.35
CA GLY A 425 -36.43 -4.04 -43.55
C GLY A 425 -35.95 -5.36 -44.16
N GLN A 426 -35.74 -6.38 -43.32
CA GLN A 426 -35.92 -7.81 -43.60
C GLN A 426 -35.46 -8.64 -42.38
N VAL A 427 -36.35 -8.85 -41.40
CA VAL A 427 -36.14 -9.88 -40.36
C VAL A 427 -37.44 -10.60 -40.07
N GLN A 428 -37.32 -11.93 -39.90
CA GLN A 428 -38.40 -12.90 -39.64
C GLN A 428 -39.27 -12.54 -38.42
N PRO A 429 -40.57 -12.93 -38.42
CA PRO A 429 -41.56 -12.58 -37.38
C PRO A 429 -41.32 -13.21 -35.99
N ASN A 430 -40.18 -13.88 -35.74
CA ASN A 430 -39.89 -14.56 -34.48
C ASN A 430 -39.05 -13.76 -33.47
N VAL A 431 -38.76 -12.47 -33.73
CA VAL A 431 -37.86 -11.65 -32.89
C VAL A 431 -38.61 -10.80 -31.84
N TYR A 432 -39.93 -10.90 -31.72
CA TYR A 432 -40.74 -10.13 -30.75
C TYR A 432 -40.61 -10.56 -29.26
N LYS A 433 -39.53 -11.24 -28.84
CA LYS A 433 -39.42 -11.85 -27.49
C LYS A 433 -38.61 -11.07 -26.45
N PHE A 434 -38.12 -9.85 -26.74
CA PHE A 434 -36.91 -9.37 -26.07
C PHE A 434 -37.01 -8.71 -24.68
N PRO A 435 -38.03 -7.94 -24.25
CA PRO A 435 -37.89 -7.16 -23.01
C PRO A 435 -37.90 -8.01 -21.73
N VAL A 436 -38.84 -8.95 -21.62
CA VAL A 436 -38.98 -9.83 -20.45
C VAL A 436 -37.95 -10.96 -20.47
N GLN A 437 -37.63 -11.51 -21.65
CA GLN A 437 -36.53 -12.48 -21.76
C GLN A 437 -35.17 -11.84 -21.47
N SER A 438 -34.94 -10.57 -21.82
CA SER A 438 -33.71 -9.88 -21.43
C SER A 438 -33.66 -9.65 -19.93
N PHE A 439 -34.79 -9.35 -19.27
CA PHE A 439 -34.86 -9.26 -17.82
C PHE A 439 -34.64 -10.62 -17.13
N ALA A 440 -35.15 -11.72 -17.66
CA ALA A 440 -34.85 -13.05 -17.11
C ALA A 440 -33.40 -13.47 -17.39
N LYS A 441 -32.93 -13.36 -18.65
CA LYS A 441 -31.57 -13.75 -19.07
C LYS A 441 -30.46 -12.91 -18.45
N LEU A 442 -30.67 -11.60 -18.23
CA LEU A 442 -29.69 -10.78 -17.51
C LEU A 442 -29.51 -11.24 -16.05
N PHE A 443 -30.53 -11.83 -15.44
CA PHE A 443 -30.58 -12.08 -14.00
C PHE A 443 -30.35 -13.55 -13.63
N LEU A 444 -30.53 -14.48 -14.56
CA LEU A 444 -30.61 -15.92 -14.30
C LEU A 444 -29.47 -16.74 -14.93
N ASN A 445 -28.29 -16.16 -15.16
CA ASN A 445 -27.16 -16.84 -15.81
C ASN A 445 -27.44 -17.20 -17.28
N GLU A 446 -26.41 -17.24 -18.13
CA GLU A 446 -26.56 -17.54 -19.57
C GLU A 446 -26.95 -19.01 -19.86
N GLU A 447 -27.10 -19.85 -18.84
CA GLU A 447 -27.31 -21.31 -18.99
C GLU A 447 -28.57 -21.87 -18.30
N LEU A 448 -29.44 -21.06 -17.71
CA LEU A 448 -30.69 -21.62 -17.14
C LEU A 448 -31.68 -22.00 -18.26
N SER A 449 -32.13 -23.25 -18.22
CA SER A 449 -33.19 -23.75 -19.08
C SER A 449 -34.52 -23.02 -18.79
N ASP A 450 -35.42 -22.94 -19.77
CA ASP A 450 -36.72 -22.28 -19.63
C ASP A 450 -37.53 -22.81 -18.41
N GLU A 451 -37.34 -24.07 -18.02
CA GLU A 451 -37.96 -24.67 -16.83
C GLU A 451 -37.35 -24.21 -15.49
N GLU A 452 -36.06 -23.90 -15.44
CA GLU A 452 -35.40 -23.45 -14.21
C GLU A 452 -35.65 -21.97 -13.96
N ALA A 453 -35.76 -21.17 -15.03
CA ALA A 453 -36.11 -19.77 -14.93
C ALA A 453 -37.50 -19.55 -14.30
N LEU A 454 -38.44 -20.48 -14.55
CA LEU A 454 -39.78 -20.47 -13.97
C LEU A 454 -39.82 -20.77 -12.46
N LYS A 455 -38.75 -21.31 -11.87
CA LYS A 455 -38.70 -21.66 -10.44
C LYS A 455 -38.23 -20.53 -9.53
N VAL A 456 -37.72 -19.43 -10.10
CA VAL A 456 -37.20 -18.31 -9.32
C VAL A 456 -38.32 -17.33 -8.96
N LEU A 457 -38.72 -17.36 -7.69
CA LEU A 457 -39.87 -16.60 -7.17
C LEU A 457 -39.46 -15.17 -6.77
N PHE A 458 -39.69 -14.20 -7.65
CA PHE A 458 -39.59 -12.78 -7.31
C PHE A 458 -40.96 -12.24 -6.88
N LYS A 459 -41.06 -11.71 -5.65
CA LYS A 459 -42.22 -10.90 -5.24
C LYS A 459 -41.95 -9.45 -5.61
N LEU A 460 -42.65 -8.96 -6.64
CA LEU A 460 -42.61 -7.56 -7.06
C LEU A 460 -43.97 -6.92 -6.69
N ASP A 461 -43.97 -5.66 -6.28
CA ASP A 461 -45.25 -4.96 -6.08
C ASP A 461 -45.78 -4.44 -7.43
N LYS A 462 -44.91 -3.84 -8.26
CA LYS A 462 -45.30 -3.30 -9.57
C LYS A 462 -44.25 -3.50 -10.66
N LEU A 463 -44.63 -4.02 -11.82
CA LEU A 463 -43.80 -4.10 -13.03
C LEU A 463 -44.38 -3.16 -14.09
N GLN A 464 -43.59 -2.20 -14.57
CA GLN A 464 -44.03 -1.28 -15.62
C GLN A 464 -43.20 -1.47 -16.90
N ILE A 465 -43.88 -1.68 -18.02
CA ILE A 465 -43.23 -1.90 -19.32
C ILE A 465 -43.60 -0.75 -20.23
N VAL A 466 -42.61 0.01 -20.68
CA VAL A 466 -42.83 1.23 -21.47
C VAL A 466 -42.32 1.01 -22.89
N GLY A 467 -43.18 1.31 -23.88
CA GLY A 467 -42.81 1.37 -25.29
C GLY A 467 -42.89 0.05 -26.07
N VAL A 468 -43.94 -0.75 -25.84
CA VAL A 468 -44.22 -1.95 -26.65
C VAL A 468 -45.43 -1.66 -27.53
N ASP A 469 -45.25 -1.64 -28.85
CA ASP A 469 -46.33 -1.29 -29.79
C ASP A 469 -47.35 -2.45 -29.98
N GLU A 470 -46.94 -3.72 -29.79
CA GLU A 470 -47.83 -4.89 -29.74
C GLU A 470 -47.27 -5.97 -28.79
N LEU A 471 -48.09 -6.45 -27.85
CA LEU A 471 -47.77 -7.58 -27.00
C LEU A 471 -48.19 -8.87 -27.70
N GLY A 472 -47.23 -9.72 -28.04
CA GLY A 472 -47.52 -11.02 -28.65
C GLY A 472 -48.40 -11.91 -27.74
N PRO A 473 -49.17 -12.87 -28.29
CA PRO A 473 -50.19 -13.65 -27.58
C PRO A 473 -49.68 -14.56 -26.44
N ASN A 474 -48.36 -14.66 -26.25
CA ASN A 474 -47.72 -15.46 -25.20
C ASN A 474 -47.07 -14.60 -24.09
N PHE A 475 -47.31 -13.29 -24.09
CA PHE A 475 -46.64 -12.39 -23.15
C PHE A 475 -47.09 -12.58 -21.69
N GLU A 476 -48.38 -12.81 -21.46
CA GLU A 476 -48.93 -13.13 -20.13
C GLU A 476 -48.34 -14.43 -19.56
N THR A 477 -48.01 -15.40 -20.43
CA THR A 477 -47.44 -16.69 -20.02
C THR A 477 -45.97 -16.57 -19.59
N PHE A 478 -45.24 -15.58 -20.10
CA PHE A 478 -43.83 -15.33 -19.73
C PHE A 478 -43.69 -14.54 -18.43
N LEU A 479 -44.73 -13.82 -18.00
CA LEU A 479 -44.75 -13.10 -16.73
C LEU A 479 -45.21 -14.01 -15.59
N ASN A 480 -44.47 -15.09 -15.34
CA ASN A 480 -44.52 -15.81 -14.06
C ASN A 480 -43.71 -15.09 -12.97
N LEU A 481 -43.50 -13.78 -13.13
CA LEU A 481 -43.01 -12.90 -12.07
C LEU A 481 -44.21 -12.66 -11.15
N ASN A 482 -44.06 -12.95 -9.86
CA ASN A 482 -45.09 -12.77 -8.83
C ASN A 482 -45.27 -11.27 -8.52
N ALA A 483 -45.54 -10.46 -9.56
CA ALA A 483 -45.82 -9.04 -9.49
C ALA A 483 -47.30 -8.86 -9.12
N LYS A 484 -47.60 -8.02 -8.13
CA LYS A 484 -49.01 -7.73 -7.77
C LYS A 484 -49.72 -6.89 -8.82
N GLU A 485 -48.98 -6.02 -9.50
CA GLU A 485 -49.47 -5.12 -10.55
C GLU A 485 -48.52 -5.16 -11.75
N VAL A 486 -49.06 -5.36 -12.95
CA VAL A 486 -48.32 -5.23 -14.21
C VAL A 486 -48.99 -4.13 -15.02
N GLU A 487 -48.24 -3.09 -15.37
CA GLU A 487 -48.73 -1.95 -16.13
C GLU A 487 -47.94 -1.82 -17.43
N VAL A 488 -48.64 -1.82 -18.56
CA VAL A 488 -48.04 -1.60 -19.88
C VAL A 488 -48.42 -0.20 -20.33
N VAL A 489 -47.42 0.61 -20.64
CA VAL A 489 -47.58 2.03 -20.93
C VAL A 489 -47.14 2.32 -22.34
N ASP A 490 -48.09 2.75 -23.16
CA ASP A 490 -47.84 3.17 -24.54
C ASP A 490 -47.01 4.45 -24.56
N LYS A 491 -45.99 4.45 -25.43
CA LYS A 491 -45.02 5.56 -25.57
C LYS A 491 -45.67 6.88 -25.99
N TRP A 492 -46.91 6.85 -26.48
CA TRP A 492 -47.61 7.98 -27.11
C TRP A 492 -48.60 8.72 -26.19
N LYS A 493 -48.65 8.40 -24.88
CA LYS A 493 -49.60 9.01 -23.93
C LYS A 493 -48.98 9.97 -22.89
N PHE A 494 -47.74 10.42 -23.08
CA PHE A 494 -47.07 11.40 -22.20
C PHE A 494 -46.95 12.78 -22.83
#